data_AF-A0A4V5PCY5-F1
#
_entry.id   AF-A0A4V5PCY5-F1
#
_cell.length_a   1.000
_cell.length_b   1.000
_cell.length_c   1.000
_cell.angle_alpha   90.00
_cell.angle_beta   90.00
_cell.angle_gamma   90.00
#
_symmetry.space_group_name_H-M   'P 1'
#
loop_
_entity.id
_entity.type
_entity.pdbx_description
1 polymer ?
#
loop_
_entity_poly.entity_id
_entity_poly.type
_entity_poly.pdbx_seq_one_letter_code
_entity_poly.pdbx_strand_id
1 'polypeptide(L)'
;MSTIEYNLLSDTELVVRLKEGEHDAYSEIYQRFFGLLYAFTYRRLNDEEESMDILQELFTDIWLKRETLEVPVLSSYLHRAVRIKMITLMVHRDVKENCIQSFKSFMEDDTIITDHLIREKQLTTMIEKEVRLLPDSVREIFLSSKQTNKQI
;
A
#
# COMPACT_ATOMS: atom_id res chain seq x y z
N MET A 1 23.69 42.12 -21.36
CA MET A 1 23.17 41.42 -20.17
C MET A 1 24.09 40.23 -19.93
N SER A 2 24.68 40.10 -18.74
CA SER A 2 25.59 38.98 -18.46
C SER A 2 24.76 37.71 -18.36
N THR A 3 25.02 36.73 -19.21
CA THR A 3 24.42 35.40 -19.10
C THR A 3 25.00 34.77 -17.84
N ILE A 4 24.18 34.55 -16.81
CA ILE A 4 24.62 33.87 -15.60
C ILE A 4 24.77 32.39 -15.95
N GLU A 5 25.96 31.82 -15.76
CA GLU A 5 26.21 30.40 -15.93
C GLU A 5 25.87 29.66 -14.62
N TYR A 6 24.63 29.19 -14.50
CA TYR A 6 24.13 28.56 -13.27
C TYR A 6 24.89 27.28 -12.89
N ASN A 7 25.43 26.56 -13.87
CA ASN A 7 26.22 25.34 -13.67
C ASN A 7 27.55 25.56 -12.93
N LEU A 8 28.07 26.79 -12.87
CA LEU A 8 29.29 27.15 -12.14
C LEU A 8 29.01 27.64 -10.72
N LEU A 9 27.74 27.89 -10.39
CA LEU A 9 27.35 28.37 -9.07
C LEU A 9 27.49 27.27 -8.02
N SER A 10 27.90 27.67 -6.83
CA SER A 10 27.85 26.82 -5.65
C SER A 10 26.41 26.52 -5.25
N ASP A 11 26.22 25.44 -4.50
CA ASP A 11 24.91 25.06 -3.95
C ASP A 11 24.29 26.20 -3.12
N THR A 12 25.11 26.94 -2.37
CA THR A 12 24.65 28.08 -1.56
C THR A 12 24.12 29.21 -2.44
N GLU A 13 24.82 29.54 -3.52
CA GLU A 13 24.39 30.58 -4.48
C GLU A 13 23.13 30.17 -5.23
N LEU A 14 22.99 28.89 -5.58
CA LEU A 14 21.77 28.35 -6.19
C LEU A 14 20.58 28.45 -5.23
N VAL A 15 20.77 28.16 -3.94
CA VAL A 15 19.71 28.29 -2.93
C VAL A 15 19.28 29.75 -2.75
N VAL A 16 20.21 30.71 -2.77
CA VAL A 16 19.87 32.14 -2.69
C VAL A 16 19.00 32.56 -3.87
N ARG A 17 19.42 32.22 -5.10
CA ARG A 17 18.66 32.57 -6.31
C ARG A 17 17.32 31.83 -6.41
N LEU A 18 17.26 30.58 -5.96
CA LEU A 18 16.01 29.82 -5.84
C LEU A 18 15.00 30.55 -4.94
N LYS A 19 15.45 31.11 -3.81
CA LYS A 19 14.61 31.89 -2.89
C LYS A 19 14.07 33.16 -3.51
N GLU A 20 14.84 33.78 -4.40
CA GLU A 20 14.44 34.95 -5.18
C GLU A 20 13.46 34.61 -6.32
N GLY A 21 13.16 33.32 -6.52
CA GLY A 21 12.22 32.83 -7.53
C GLY A 21 12.84 32.63 -8.91
N GLU A 22 14.17 32.61 -9.02
CA GLU A 22 14.85 32.36 -10.29
C GLU A 22 14.67 30.91 -10.74
N HIS A 23 14.02 30.72 -11.90
CA HIS A 23 13.71 29.40 -12.44
C HIS A 23 14.96 28.64 -12.91
N ASP A 24 15.96 29.35 -13.39
CA ASP A 24 17.22 28.74 -13.86
C ASP A 24 18.01 28.11 -12.70
N ALA A 25 17.97 28.73 -11.51
CA ALA A 25 18.56 28.15 -10.30
C ALA A 25 17.86 26.86 -9.89
N TYR A 26 16.53 26.83 -9.95
CA TYR A 26 15.75 25.61 -9.70
C TYR A 26 16.09 24.50 -10.71
N SER A 27 16.18 24.86 -11.99
CA SER A 27 16.49 23.93 -13.08
C SER A 27 17.88 23.30 -12.90
N GLU A 28 18.87 24.10 -12.52
CA GLU A 28 20.21 23.61 -12.23
C GLU A 28 20.23 22.66 -11.02
N ILE A 29 19.52 22.99 -9.94
CA ILE A 29 19.39 22.11 -8.77
C ILE A 29 18.74 20.78 -9.19
N TYR A 30 17.67 20.83 -9.98
CA TYR A 30 17.01 19.64 -10.50
C TYR A 30 18.00 18.79 -11.31
N GLN A 31 18.71 19.39 -12.26
CA GLN A 31 19.66 18.68 -13.13
C GLN A 31 20.80 18.02 -12.34
N ARG A 32 21.35 18.71 -11.32
CA ARG A 32 22.42 18.17 -10.48
C ARG A 32 22.00 16.98 -9.63
N PHE A 33 20.80 17.05 -9.04
CA PHE A 33 20.42 16.13 -7.97
C PHE A 33 19.42 15.06 -8.41
N PHE A 34 18.65 15.27 -9.47
CA PHE A 34 17.59 14.33 -9.88
C PHE A 34 18.13 12.92 -10.09
N GLY A 35 19.18 12.75 -10.91
CA GLY A 35 19.75 11.43 -11.20
C GLY A 35 20.32 10.73 -9.96
N LEU A 36 20.96 11.48 -9.06
CA LEU A 36 21.53 10.95 -7.81
C LEU A 36 20.42 10.49 -6.85
N LEU A 37 19.37 11.30 -6.71
CA LEU A 37 18.25 10.98 -5.84
C LEU A 37 17.39 9.85 -6.43
N TYR A 38 17.25 9.78 -7.75
CA TYR A 38 16.57 8.68 -8.44
C TYR A 38 17.27 7.35 -8.22
N ALA A 39 18.60 7.30 -8.42
CA ALA A 39 19.36 6.10 -8.13
C ALA A 39 19.25 5.68 -6.65
N PHE A 40 19.18 6.66 -5.74
CA PHE A 40 19.01 6.41 -4.30
C PHE A 40 17.62 5.87 -3.95
N THR A 41 16.53 6.45 -4.49
CA THR A 41 15.15 6.00 -4.25
C THR A 41 14.90 4.65 -4.90
N TYR A 42 15.28 4.48 -6.16
CA TYR A 42 15.07 3.24 -6.91
C TYR A 42 15.77 2.05 -6.26
N ARG A 43 17.01 2.22 -5.79
CA ARG A 43 17.74 1.15 -5.09
C ARG A 43 17.02 0.65 -3.82
N ARG A 44 16.11 1.44 -3.26
CA ARG A 44 15.39 1.11 -2.01
C ARG A 44 13.96 0.69 -2.22
N LEU A 45 13.27 1.25 -3.21
CA LEU A 45 11.88 0.93 -3.51
C LEU A 45 11.76 -0.18 -4.53
N ASN A 46 12.76 -0.33 -5.42
CA ASN A 46 12.74 -1.23 -6.57
C ASN A 46 11.49 -1.05 -7.44
N ASP A 47 11.01 0.19 -7.50
CA ASP A 47 9.80 0.61 -8.19
C ASP A 47 10.08 1.95 -8.88
N GLU A 48 9.95 1.98 -10.21
CA GLU A 48 10.25 3.16 -11.01
C GLU A 48 9.21 4.28 -10.81
N GLU A 49 7.92 3.91 -10.78
CA GLU A 49 6.80 4.84 -10.67
C GLU A 49 6.85 5.56 -9.32
N GLU A 50 6.99 4.81 -8.24
CA GLU A 50 7.10 5.42 -6.91
C GLU A 50 8.38 6.24 -6.72
N SER A 51 9.47 5.81 -7.35
CA SER A 51 10.72 6.59 -7.32
C SER A 51 10.56 7.93 -8.02
N MET A 52 9.85 7.96 -9.16
CA MET A 52 9.55 9.19 -9.88
C MET A 52 8.59 10.08 -9.10
N ASP A 53 7.52 9.52 -8.55
CA ASP A 53 6.50 10.26 -7.79
C ASP A 53 7.11 10.97 -6.58
N ILE A 54 7.96 10.28 -5.80
CA ILE A 54 8.66 10.89 -4.66
C ILE A 54 9.51 12.09 -5.08
N LEU A 55 10.22 11.98 -6.20
CA LEU A 55 11.08 13.06 -6.67
C LEU A 55 10.26 14.21 -7.22
N GLN A 56 9.20 13.92 -7.97
CA GLN A 56 8.28 14.94 -8.46
C GLN A 56 7.68 15.72 -7.29
N GLU A 57 7.20 15.02 -6.27
CA GLU A 57 6.65 15.65 -5.06
C GLU A 57 7.71 16.49 -4.34
N LEU A 58 8.94 15.98 -4.20
CA LEU A 58 10.04 16.70 -3.58
C LEU A 58 10.36 18.00 -4.30
N PHE A 59 10.61 17.94 -5.60
CA PHE A 59 11.01 19.10 -6.37
C PHE A 59 9.85 20.12 -6.47
N THR A 60 8.61 19.64 -6.55
CA THR A 60 7.41 20.49 -6.46
C THR A 60 7.35 21.21 -5.11
N ASP A 61 7.55 20.50 -4.00
CA ASP A 61 7.58 21.06 -2.65
C ASP A 61 8.66 22.14 -2.51
N ILE A 62 9.85 21.89 -3.06
CA ILE A 62 10.96 22.85 -3.05
C ILE A 62 10.58 24.12 -3.79
N TRP A 63 10.00 24.01 -4.98
CA TRP A 63 9.57 25.18 -5.74
C TRP A 63 8.47 25.97 -5.01
N LEU A 64 7.47 25.28 -4.47
CA LEU A 64 6.34 25.90 -3.76
C LEU A 64 6.78 26.59 -2.47
N LYS A 65 7.73 26.01 -1.74
CA LYS A 65 8.22 26.51 -0.44
C LYS A 65 9.53 27.29 -0.54
N ARG A 66 9.96 27.65 -1.76
CA ARG A 66 11.28 28.24 -2.05
C ARG A 66 11.62 29.45 -1.17
N GLU A 67 10.66 30.32 -0.91
CA GLU A 67 10.88 31.58 -0.16
C GLU A 67 11.19 31.34 1.33
N THR A 68 10.62 30.29 1.93
CA THR A 68 10.74 29.98 3.37
C THR A 68 11.68 28.82 3.67
N LEU A 69 12.33 28.28 2.64
CA LEU A 69 13.21 27.12 2.74
C LEU A 69 14.47 27.43 3.58
N GLU A 70 14.67 26.70 4.67
CA GLU A 70 15.94 26.74 5.42
C GLU A 70 16.87 25.62 4.95
N VAL A 71 17.83 25.98 4.10
CA VAL A 71 18.74 25.03 3.45
C VAL A 71 20.19 25.42 3.75
N PRO A 72 20.75 24.99 4.90
CA PRO A 72 22.15 25.28 5.23
C PRO A 72 23.12 24.51 4.33
N VAL A 73 22.77 23.27 3.97
CA VAL A 73 23.52 22.44 3.02
C VAL A 73 22.52 21.73 2.10
N LEU A 74 22.56 22.06 0.81
CA LEU A 74 21.58 21.61 -0.18
C LEU A 74 21.51 20.09 -0.32
N SER A 75 22.66 19.44 -0.53
CA SER A 75 22.74 17.98 -0.66
C SER A 75 22.14 17.25 0.55
N SER A 76 22.53 17.64 1.76
CA SER A 76 22.00 17.08 3.02
C SER A 76 20.50 17.30 3.17
N TYR A 77 20.00 18.48 2.81
CA TYR A 77 18.57 18.79 2.82
C TYR A 77 17.81 17.86 1.87
N LEU A 78 18.25 17.74 0.62
CA LEU A 78 17.61 16.92 -0.40
C LEU A 78 17.58 15.44 -0.02
N HIS A 79 18.70 14.89 0.44
CA HIS A 79 18.75 13.50 0.90
C HIS A 79 17.83 13.24 2.10
N ARG A 80 17.76 14.19 3.05
CA ARG A 80 16.85 14.08 4.19
C ARG A 80 15.39 14.13 3.74
N ALA A 81 15.03 15.06 2.86
CA ALA A 81 13.67 15.23 2.37
C ALA A 81 13.19 14.00 1.59
N VAL A 82 14.00 13.49 0.65
CA VAL A 82 13.71 12.23 -0.06
C VAL A 82 13.51 11.08 0.93
N ARG A 83 14.42 10.92 1.90
CA ARG A 83 14.34 9.83 2.88
C ARG A 83 13.05 9.88 3.68
N ILE A 84 12.63 11.07 4.10
CA ILE A 84 11.37 11.25 4.82
C ILE A 84 10.19 10.80 3.95
N LYS A 85 10.11 11.26 2.70
CA LYS A 85 9.04 10.85 1.78
C LYS A 85 9.00 9.34 1.55
N MET A 86 10.16 8.70 1.37
CA MET A 86 10.25 7.24 1.25
C MET A 86 9.75 6.52 2.52
N ILE A 87 10.13 7.00 3.71
CA ILE A 87 9.67 6.41 4.97
C ILE A 87 8.15 6.56 5.09
N THR A 88 7.61 7.73 4.77
CA THR A 88 6.16 7.97 4.75
C THR A 88 5.44 7.00 3.82
N LEU A 89 5.96 6.81 2.61
CA LEU A 89 5.40 5.85 1.65
C LEU A 89 5.44 4.41 2.18
N MET A 90 6.58 3.97 2.74
CA MET A 90 6.73 2.63 3.31
C MET A 90 5.77 2.38 4.48
N VAL A 91 5.57 3.36 5.36
CA VAL A 91 4.60 3.27 6.46
C VAL A 91 3.17 3.19 5.90
N HIS A 92 2.82 3.98 4.89
CA HIS A 92 1.51 3.89 4.25
C HIS A 92 1.27 2.53 3.59
N ARG A 93 2.28 1.94 2.95
CA ARG A 93 2.21 0.58 2.39
C ARG A 93 1.94 -0.46 3.46
N ASP A 94 2.69 -0.42 4.57
CA ASP A 94 2.53 -1.37 5.67
C ASP A 94 1.14 -1.27 6.31
N VAL A 95 0.64 -0.06 6.57
CA VAL A 95 -0.73 0.15 7.08
C VAL A 95 -1.78 -0.40 6.09
N LYS A 96 -1.60 -0.16 4.79
CA LYS A 96 -2.50 -0.64 3.74
C LYS A 96 -2.49 -2.17 3.66
N GLU A 97 -1.32 -2.80 3.71
CA GLU A 97 -1.19 -4.26 3.72
C GLU A 97 -1.85 -4.87 4.95
N ASN A 98 -1.61 -4.32 6.14
CA ASN A 98 -2.24 -4.77 7.37
C ASN A 98 -3.76 -4.61 7.35
N CYS A 99 -4.27 -3.51 6.76
CA CYS A 99 -5.69 -3.28 6.56
C CYS A 99 -6.31 -4.30 5.58
N ILE A 100 -5.66 -4.53 4.43
CA ILE A 100 -6.10 -5.53 3.44
C ILE A 100 -6.08 -6.94 4.06
N GLN A 101 -5.07 -7.28 4.84
CA GLN A 101 -4.97 -8.56 5.51
C GLN A 101 -6.08 -8.75 6.54
N SER A 102 -6.37 -7.71 7.33
CA SER A 102 -7.48 -7.70 8.29
C SER A 102 -8.82 -7.86 7.58
N PHE A 103 -9.00 -7.17 6.45
CA PHE A 103 -10.21 -7.27 5.63
C PHE A 103 -10.38 -8.65 4.98
N LYS A 104 -9.30 -9.24 4.45
CA LYS A 104 -9.31 -10.62 3.91
C LYS A 104 -9.66 -11.63 5.00
N SER A 105 -9.04 -11.54 6.17
CA SER A 105 -9.36 -12.41 7.31
C SER A 105 -10.82 -12.29 7.72
N PHE A 106 -11.37 -11.07 7.73
CA PHE A 106 -12.78 -10.83 8.01
C PHE A 106 -13.70 -11.48 6.95
N MET A 107 -13.36 -11.40 5.66
CA MET A 107 -14.13 -12.06 4.59
C MET A 107 -14.04 -13.59 4.61
N GLU A 108 -12.88 -14.15 4.96
CA GLU A 108 -12.68 -15.61 5.02
C GLU A 108 -13.48 -16.24 6.16
N ASP A 109 -13.65 -15.56 7.29
CA ASP A 109 -14.46 -16.04 8.43
C ASP A 109 -15.97 -16.15 8.10
N ASP A 110 -16.54 -15.20 7.36
CA ASP A 110 -17.98 -15.20 7.05
C ASP A 110 -18.37 -16.23 5.96
N THR A 111 -17.45 -16.56 5.06
CA THR A 111 -17.76 -17.39 3.88
C THR A 111 -17.78 -18.89 4.21
N ILE A 112 -16.91 -19.35 5.12
CA ILE A 112 -16.77 -20.78 5.44
C ILE A 112 -17.89 -21.27 6.37
N ILE A 113 -18.29 -20.46 7.34
CA ILE A 113 -19.28 -20.85 8.37
C ILE A 113 -20.69 -20.87 7.79
N THR A 114 -21.02 -19.90 6.93
CA THR A 114 -22.39 -19.71 6.43
C THR A 114 -22.78 -20.77 5.39
N ASP A 115 -21.90 -21.10 4.44
CA ASP A 115 -22.26 -22.00 3.34
C ASP A 115 -22.32 -23.48 3.76
N HIS A 116 -21.43 -23.92 4.65
CA HIS A 116 -21.42 -25.29 5.17
C HIS A 116 -22.62 -25.60 6.07
N LEU A 117 -22.95 -24.71 7.01
CA LEU A 117 -24.03 -24.93 7.98
C LEU A 117 -25.42 -24.90 7.31
N ILE A 118 -25.59 -24.04 6.30
CA ILE A 118 -26.83 -23.97 5.51
C ILE A 118 -27.00 -25.26 4.69
N ARG A 119 -25.94 -25.73 4.03
CA ARG A 119 -25.97 -26.96 3.22
C ARG A 119 -26.25 -28.20 4.05
N GLU A 120 -25.65 -28.31 5.23
CA GLU A 120 -25.89 -29.43 6.16
C GLU A 120 -27.35 -29.46 6.66
N LYS A 121 -27.89 -28.30 7.04
CA LYS A 121 -29.30 -28.18 7.44
C LYS A 121 -30.25 -28.53 6.30
N GLN A 122 -29.97 -28.09 5.08
CA GLN A 122 -30.79 -28.40 3.91
C GLN A 122 -30.80 -29.90 3.58
N LEU A 123 -29.63 -30.54 3.60
CA LEU A 123 -29.49 -31.99 3.39
C LEU A 123 -30.25 -32.79 4.45
N THR A 124 -30.11 -32.42 5.73
CA THR A 124 -30.83 -33.08 6.83
C THR A 124 -32.35 -32.95 6.66
N THR A 125 -32.81 -31.75 6.29
CA THR A 125 -34.25 -31.49 6.09
C THR A 125 -34.84 -32.28 4.92
N MET A 126 -34.08 -32.46 3.83
CA MET A 126 -34.50 -33.31 2.70
C MET A 126 -34.60 -34.78 3.10
N ILE A 127 -33.59 -35.30 3.80
CA ILE A 127 -33.59 -36.69 4.29
C ILE A 127 -34.79 -36.93 5.23
N GLU A 128 -35.05 -36.01 6.16
CA GLU A 128 -36.19 -36.14 7.07
C GLU A 128 -37.55 -36.11 6.36
N LYS A 129 -37.69 -35.34 5.27
CA LYS A 129 -38.92 -35.30 4.48
C LYS A 129 -39.15 -36.63 3.76
N GLU A 130 -38.12 -37.19 3.14
CA GLU A 130 -38.22 -38.48 2.45
C GLU A 130 -38.48 -39.63 3.41
N VAL A 131 -37.85 -39.63 4.59
CA VAL A 131 -38.11 -40.64 5.64
C VAL A 131 -39.55 -40.60 6.14
N ARG A 132 -40.20 -39.42 6.15
CA ARG A 132 -41.63 -39.27 6.52
C ARG A 132 -42.61 -39.77 5.45
N LEU A 133 -42.15 -39.97 4.22
CA LEU A 133 -42.97 -40.52 3.13
C LEU A 133 -42.86 -42.05 3.04
N LEU A 134 -41.94 -42.67 3.79
CA LEU A 134 -41.81 -44.13 3.84
C LEU A 134 -42.93 -44.77 4.68
N PRO A 135 -43.50 -45.90 4.25
CA PRO A 135 -44.46 -46.69 5.02
C PRO A 135 -43.89 -47.13 6.38
N ASP A 136 -44.74 -47.23 7.40
CA ASP A 136 -44.34 -47.39 8.81
C ASP A 136 -43.39 -48.57 9.06
N SER A 137 -43.56 -49.68 8.33
CA SER A 137 -42.72 -50.88 8.44
C SER A 137 -41.27 -50.69 8.01
N VAL A 138 -40.98 -49.73 7.11
CA VAL A 138 -39.60 -49.46 6.62
C VAL A 138 -38.93 -48.37 7.45
N ARG A 139 -39.72 -47.45 8.03
CA ARG A 139 -39.24 -46.37 8.89
C ARG A 139 -38.65 -46.88 10.20
N GLU A 140 -39.29 -47.87 10.84
CA GLU A 140 -38.82 -48.43 12.11
C GLU A 140 -37.46 -49.15 11.99
N ILE A 141 -37.22 -49.84 10.88
CA ILE A 141 -35.94 -50.52 10.60
C ILE A 141 -34.81 -49.49 10.43
N PHE A 142 -35.09 -48.38 9.72
CA PHE A 142 -34.12 -47.31 9.52
C PHE A 142 -33.76 -46.57 10.82
N LEU A 143 -34.74 -46.29 11.68
CA LEU A 143 -34.52 -45.64 12.98
C LEU A 143 -33.75 -46.56 13.94
N SER A 144 -34.08 -47.85 13.97
CA SER A 144 -33.39 -48.84 14.80
C SER A 144 -31.92 -49.02 14.40
N SER A 145 -31.63 -49.06 13.09
CA SER A 145 -30.27 -49.11 12.54
C SER A 145 -29.41 -47.89 12.94
N LYS A 146 -30.00 -46.69 12.94
CA LYS A 146 -29.29 -45.45 13.28
C LYS A 146 -28.95 -45.34 14.77
N GLN A 147 -29.74 -45.96 15.67
CA GLN A 147 -29.43 -46.00 17.11
C GLN A 147 -28.34 -47.01 17.47
N THR A 148 -28.20 -48.12 16.73
CA THR A 148 -27.15 -49.12 16.99
C THR A 148 -25.74 -48.62 16.67
N ASN A 149 -25.59 -47.73 15.68
CA ASN A 149 -24.30 -47.14 15.29
C ASN A 149 -23.78 -46.02 16.22
N LYS A 150 -24.38 -45.82 17.39
CA LYS A 150 -23.97 -44.81 18.39
C LYS A 150 -23.38 -45.40 19.69
N GLN A 151 -23.15 -46.72 19.75
CA GLN A 151 -22.54 -47.40 20.90
C GLN A 151 -21.23 -48.15 20.58
N ILE A 152 -20.43 -47.64 19.65
CA ILE A 152 -19.02 -48.06 19.50
C ILE A 152 -18.14 -46.81 19.52
#